data_AF-A0A963E7R3-F1
#
_entry.id   AF-A0A963E7R3-F1
#
_cell.length_a   1.000
_cell.length_b   1.000
_cell.length_c   1.000
_cell.angle_alpha   90.00
_cell.angle_beta   90.00
_cell.angle_gamma   90.00
#
_symmetry.space_group_name_H-M   'P 1'
#
loop_
_entity.id
_entity.type
_entity.pdbx_description
1 polymer ?
#
loop_
_entity_poly.entity_id
_entity_poly.type
_entity_poly.pdbx_seq_one_letter_code
_entity_poly.pdbx_strand_id
1 'polypeptide(L)'
;MTDAQLTYWSSWASIISFFVSVASLLFVRSIRANIIRFRRKQRIKQLLDEVQRIHDDAIPLGKASKTKLAALQRNIPAGLFACFTERGRAARALHNHIKAEDLAAVKEALNDWQSYSEDP
;
A
#
# COMPACT_ATOMS: atom_id res chain seq x y z
N MET A 1 -29.13 -39.00 -30.34
CA MET A 1 -27.80 -38.65 -29.80
C MET A 1 -27.09 -39.95 -29.51
N THR A 2 -25.88 -40.13 -30.03
CA THR A 2 -25.09 -41.35 -29.81
C THR A 2 -24.25 -41.22 -28.55
N ASP A 3 -23.98 -42.33 -27.85
CA ASP A 3 -23.19 -42.33 -26.61
C ASP A 3 -21.82 -41.68 -26.78
N ALA A 4 -21.20 -41.83 -27.96
CA ALA A 4 -19.94 -41.19 -28.32
C ALA A 4 -20.02 -39.65 -28.30
N GLN A 5 -21.16 -39.06 -28.67
CA GLN A 5 -21.36 -37.60 -28.57
C GLN A 5 -21.50 -37.16 -27.10
N LEU A 6 -22.20 -37.94 -26.27
CA LEU A 6 -22.37 -37.64 -24.84
C LEU A 6 -21.03 -37.66 -24.10
N THR A 7 -20.15 -38.63 -24.37
CA THR A 7 -18.82 -38.71 -23.75
C THR A 7 -17.93 -37.55 -24.18
N TYR A 8 -18.00 -37.14 -25.44
CA TYR A 8 -17.26 -35.98 -25.96
C TYR A 8 -17.68 -34.68 -25.25
N TRP A 9 -18.97 -34.39 -25.21
CA TRP A 9 -19.48 -33.19 -24.54
C TRP A 9 -19.23 -33.20 -23.03
N SER A 10 -19.33 -34.37 -22.39
CA SER A 10 -19.00 -34.53 -20.97
C SER A 10 -17.52 -34.24 -20.68
N SER A 11 -16.61 -34.71 -21.54
CA SER A 11 -15.18 -34.43 -21.43
C SER A 11 -14.89 -32.94 -21.57
N TRP A 12 -15.46 -32.27 -22.55
CA TRP A 12 -15.34 -30.82 -22.72
C TRP A 12 -15.93 -30.02 -21.55
N ALA A 13 -17.07 -30.45 -21.00
CA ALA A 13 -17.66 -29.83 -19.83
C ALA A 13 -16.73 -29.92 -18.59
N SER A 14 -16.02 -31.04 -18.42
CA SER A 14 -15.05 -31.20 -17.32
C SER A 14 -13.84 -30.26 -17.45
N ILE A 15 -13.35 -30.05 -18.67
CA ILE A 15 -12.22 -29.15 -18.94
C ILE A 15 -12.64 -27.71 -18.69
N ILE A 16 -13.79 -27.31 -19.22
CA ILE A 16 -14.30 -25.94 -19.05
C ILE A 16 -14.57 -25.64 -17.57
N SER A 17 -15.20 -26.56 -16.84
CA SER A 17 -15.46 -26.37 -15.40
C SER A 17 -14.18 -26.27 -14.56
N PHE A 18 -13.13 -27.00 -14.93
CA PHE A 18 -11.81 -26.86 -14.31
C PHE A 18 -11.24 -25.44 -14.51
N PHE A 19 -11.24 -24.92 -15.74
CA PHE A 19 -10.73 -23.56 -16.01
C PHE A 19 -11.58 -22.48 -15.34
N VAL A 20 -12.90 -22.62 -15.30
CA VAL A 20 -13.79 -21.70 -14.58
C VAL A 20 -13.46 -21.68 -13.09
N SER A 21 -13.15 -22.84 -12.49
CA SER A 21 -12.74 -22.93 -11.09
C SER A 21 -11.41 -22.23 -10.83
N VAL A 22 -10.41 -22.45 -11.69
CA VAL A 22 -9.10 -21.77 -11.60
C VAL A 22 -9.24 -20.27 -11.76
N ALA A 23 -9.98 -19.80 -12.76
CA ALA A 23 -10.24 -18.38 -12.98
C ALA A 23 -10.94 -17.75 -11.77
N SER A 24 -11.94 -18.43 -11.21
CA SER A 24 -12.64 -17.99 -10.00
C SER A 24 -11.70 -17.86 -8.80
N LEU A 25 -10.80 -18.82 -8.60
CA LEU A 25 -9.80 -18.77 -7.53
C LEU A 25 -8.82 -17.60 -7.71
N LEU A 26 -8.31 -17.40 -8.93
CA LEU A 26 -7.42 -16.29 -9.26
C LEU A 26 -8.11 -14.94 -9.06
N PHE A 27 -9.38 -14.83 -9.43
CA PHE A 27 -10.18 -13.63 -9.24
C PHE A 27 -10.36 -13.30 -7.75
N VAL A 28 -10.70 -14.29 -6.91
CA VAL A 28 -10.80 -14.10 -5.46
C VAL A 28 -9.46 -13.68 -4.85
N ARG A 29 -8.34 -14.28 -5.29
CA ARG A 29 -7.00 -13.88 -4.85
C ARG A 29 -6.67 -12.45 -5.26
N SER A 30 -7.03 -12.06 -6.48
CA SER A 30 -6.84 -10.70 -7.01
C SER A 30 -7.63 -9.68 -6.18
N ILE A 31 -8.91 -9.94 -5.92
CA ILE A 31 -9.76 -9.08 -5.07
C ILE A 31 -9.15 -8.94 -3.68
N ARG A 32 -8.76 -10.06 -3.04
CA ARG A 32 -8.19 -10.03 -1.69
C ARG A 32 -6.90 -9.21 -1.64
N ALA A 33 -6.02 -9.39 -2.63
CA ALA A 33 -4.80 -8.59 -2.75
C ALA A 33 -5.11 -7.10 -2.93
N ASN A 34 -6.08 -6.77 -3.77
CA ASN A 34 -6.46 -5.39 -4.04
C ASN A 34 -7.11 -4.72 -2.81
N ILE A 35 -7.97 -5.44 -2.07
CA ILE A 35 -8.54 -4.96 -0.80
C ILE A 35 -7.44 -4.69 0.22
N ILE A 36 -6.44 -5.58 0.34
CA ILE A 36 -5.32 -5.37 1.26
C ILE A 36 -4.51 -4.13 0.85
N ARG A 37 -4.21 -3.97 -0.45
CA ARG A 37 -3.55 -2.77 -0.98
C ARG A 37 -4.34 -1.50 -0.70
N PHE A 38 -5.65 -1.52 -0.95
CA PHE A 38 -6.55 -0.40 -0.70
C PHE A 38 -6.57 -0.03 0.79
N ARG A 39 -6.76 -1.00 1.68
CA ARG A 39 -6.72 -0.76 3.14
C ARG A 39 -5.39 -0.19 3.61
N ARG A 40 -4.26 -0.66 3.05
CA ARG A 40 -2.93 -0.10 3.34
C ARG A 40 -2.83 1.35 2.86
N LYS A 41 -3.27 1.65 1.62
CA LYS A 41 -3.28 3.02 1.07
C LYS A 41 -4.14 3.95 1.94
N GLN A 42 -5.32 3.49 2.36
CA GLN A 42 -6.22 4.25 3.22
C GLN A 42 -5.62 4.52 4.61
N ARG A 43 -4.98 3.53 5.24
CA ARG A 43 -4.28 3.72 6.53
C ARG A 43 -3.14 4.73 6.43
N ILE A 44 -2.34 4.66 5.37
CA ILE A 44 -1.26 5.62 5.14
C ILE A 44 -1.84 7.02 4.97
N LYS A 45 -2.91 7.17 4.18
CA LYS A 45 -3.58 8.47 4.00
C LYS A 45 -4.12 9.04 5.32
N GLN A 46 -4.74 8.22 6.15
CA GLN A 46 -5.21 8.63 7.48
C GLN A 46 -4.05 9.09 8.37
N LEU A 47 -2.96 8.32 8.44
CA LEU A 47 -1.77 8.69 9.20
C LEU A 47 -1.13 9.99 8.70
N LEU A 48 -1.19 10.20 7.38
CA LEU A 48 -0.67 11.40 6.73
C LEU A 48 -1.50 12.64 7.09
N ASP A 49 -2.82 12.55 6.97
CA ASP A 49 -3.74 13.64 7.40
C ASP A 49 -3.56 13.96 8.88
N GLU A 50 -3.36 12.94 9.72
CA GLU A 50 -3.12 13.13 11.15
C GLU A 50 -1.78 13.82 11.46
N VAL A 51 -0.73 13.56 10.67
CA VAL A 51 0.58 14.21 10.83
C VAL A 51 0.55 15.65 10.29
N GLN A 52 -0.12 15.90 9.17
CA GLN A 52 -0.30 17.26 8.64
C GLN A 52 -1.09 18.16 9.61
N ARG A 53 -2.03 17.60 10.38
CA ARG A 53 -2.80 18.33 11.40
C ARG A 53 -2.02 18.69 12.67
N ILE A 54 -0.80 18.18 12.86
CA ILE A 54 0.04 18.59 13.98
C ILE A 54 0.44 20.05 13.76
N HIS A 55 0.14 20.94 14.71
CA HIS A 55 0.56 22.34 14.63
C HIS A 55 2.08 22.46 14.63
N ASP A 56 2.60 23.35 13.77
CA ASP A 56 4.04 23.57 13.56
C ASP A 56 4.73 24.10 14.83
N ASP A 57 3.98 24.78 15.71
CA ASP A 57 4.49 25.36 16.97
C ASP A 57 4.47 24.38 18.16
N ALA A 58 4.14 23.10 17.94
CA ALA A 58 4.09 22.10 19.00
C ALA A 58 5.48 21.53 19.35
N ILE A 59 6.39 22.42 19.78
CA ILE A 59 7.68 22.04 20.37
C ILE A 59 7.61 22.36 21.88
N PRO A 60 7.79 21.38 22.78
CA PRO A 60 8.16 20.00 22.52
C PRO A 60 6.99 19.16 21.99
N LEU A 61 7.30 18.27 21.03
CA LEU A 61 6.37 17.27 20.49
C LEU A 61 5.78 16.43 21.64
N GLY A 62 4.48 16.54 21.86
CA GLY A 62 3.77 15.72 22.84
C GLY A 62 3.92 14.21 22.57
N LYS A 63 3.76 13.37 23.61
CA LYS A 63 3.85 11.90 23.44
C LYS A 63 2.92 11.36 22.35
N ALA A 64 1.77 12.01 22.12
CA ALA A 64 0.80 11.64 21.09
C ALA A 64 1.26 11.94 19.65
N SER A 65 2.08 12.99 19.42
CA SER A 65 2.65 13.25 18.09
C SER A 65 3.80 12.30 17.79
N LYS A 66 4.64 11.98 18.79
CA LYS A 66 5.73 11.00 18.65
C LYS A 66 5.22 9.61 18.30
N THR A 67 4.13 9.15 18.91
CA THR A 67 3.52 7.84 18.57
C THR A 67 2.97 7.80 17.15
N LYS A 68 2.40 8.90 16.66
CA LYS A 68 1.92 9.02 15.27
C LYS A 68 3.05 9.03 14.25
N LEU A 69 4.15 9.74 14.53
CA LEU A 69 5.35 9.73 13.70
C LEU A 69 5.99 8.34 13.65
N ALA A 70 6.06 7.64 14.79
CA ALA A 70 6.55 6.25 14.84
C ALA A 70 5.62 5.30 14.06
N ALA A 71 4.30 5.50 14.13
CA ALA A 71 3.34 4.72 13.35
C ALA A 71 3.50 4.99 11.84
N LEU A 72 3.72 6.23 11.43
CA LEU A 72 4.01 6.61 10.05
C LEU A 72 5.30 5.93 9.56
N GLN A 73 6.37 6.02 10.34
CA GLN A 73 7.66 5.40 10.05
C GLN A 73 7.56 3.87 9.87
N ARG A 74 6.70 3.20 10.63
CA ARG A 74 6.49 1.75 10.51
C ARG A 74 5.69 1.36 9.26
N ASN A 75 4.79 2.24 8.79
CA ASN A 75 3.92 1.96 7.66
C ASN A 75 4.50 2.41 6.31
N ILE A 76 5.50 3.30 6.31
CA ILE A 76 6.20 3.72 5.10
C ILE A 76 7.33 2.73 4.79
N PRO A 77 7.35 2.11 3.60
CA PRO A 77 8.36 1.13 3.25
C PRO A 77 9.71 1.80 2.97
N ALA A 78 10.61 1.83 3.96
CA ALA A 78 12.01 2.20 3.80
C ALA A 78 12.91 0.97 3.49
N GLY A 79 12.46 0.11 2.57
CA GLY A 79 13.18 -1.13 2.22
C GLY A 79 14.53 -0.88 1.53
N LEU A 80 15.32 -1.94 1.35
CA LEU A 80 16.62 -1.88 0.65
C LEU A 80 16.50 -1.25 -0.75
N PHE A 81 15.40 -1.51 -1.46
CA PHE A 81 15.14 -0.94 -2.78
C PHE A 81 14.72 0.54 -2.77
N ALA A 82 14.50 1.14 -1.59
CA ALA A 82 14.17 2.56 -1.48
C ALA A 82 15.32 3.48 -1.95
N CYS A 83 16.55 2.96 -2.07
CA CYS A 83 17.66 3.75 -2.64
C CYS A 83 17.50 4.01 -4.14
N PHE A 84 16.80 3.13 -4.85
CA PHE A 84 16.80 3.09 -6.32
C PHE A 84 15.63 3.85 -6.95
N THR A 85 14.64 4.26 -6.16
CA THR A 85 13.49 5.04 -6.63
C THR A 85 13.46 6.40 -5.96
N GLU A 86 13.05 7.44 -6.68
CA GLU A 86 12.88 8.81 -6.13
C GLU A 86 11.95 8.78 -4.91
N ARG A 87 10.86 8.02 -5.00
CA ARG A 87 9.94 7.75 -3.90
C ARG A 87 10.62 7.13 -2.68
N GLY A 88 11.55 6.20 -2.89
CA GLY A 88 12.26 5.56 -1.80
C GLY A 88 13.30 6.49 -1.14
N ARG A 89 13.92 7.38 -1.92
CA ARG A 89 14.79 8.44 -1.40
C ARG A 89 14.00 9.42 -0.55
N ALA A 90 12.83 9.86 -1.00
CA ALA A 90 11.91 10.69 -0.22
C ALA A 90 11.46 9.98 1.07
N ALA A 91 11.17 8.67 1.02
CA ALA A 91 10.83 7.89 2.22
C ALA A 91 12.00 7.83 3.22
N ARG A 92 13.26 7.73 2.76
CA ARG A 92 14.42 7.78 3.64
C ARG A 92 14.66 9.16 4.23
N ALA A 93 14.51 10.22 3.43
CA ALA A 93 14.57 11.59 3.92
C ALA A 93 13.55 11.82 5.02
N LEU A 94 12.29 11.39 4.82
CA LEU A 94 11.25 11.43 5.83
C LEU A 94 11.65 10.69 7.12
N HIS A 95 12.22 9.48 7.03
CA HIS A 95 12.70 8.76 8.20
C HIS A 95 13.82 9.50 8.95
N ASN A 96 14.67 10.24 8.24
CA ASN A 96 15.74 11.04 8.84
C ASN A 96 15.17 12.30 9.51
N HIS A 97 14.23 13.00 8.88
CA HIS A 97 13.57 14.17 9.46
C HIS A 97 12.72 13.80 10.69
N ILE A 98 12.07 12.63 10.69
CA ILE A 98 11.38 12.10 11.89
C ILE A 98 12.36 11.88 13.04
N LYS A 99 13.58 11.38 12.77
CA LYS A 99 14.62 11.22 13.80
C LYS A 99 15.20 12.55 14.29
N ALA A 100 15.22 13.56 13.42
CA ALA A 100 15.69 14.90 13.75
C ALA A 100 14.65 15.74 14.53
N GLU A 101 13.43 15.21 14.72
CA GLU A 101 12.29 15.90 15.35
C GLU A 101 11.89 17.22 14.64
N ASP A 102 12.26 17.37 13.36
CA ASP A 102 11.92 18.53 12.53
C ASP A 102 10.58 18.31 11.83
N LEU A 103 9.51 18.85 12.42
CA LEU A 103 8.14 18.75 11.89
C LEU A 103 7.96 19.41 10.52
N ALA A 104 8.64 20.53 10.27
CA ALA A 104 8.50 21.25 9.01
C ALA A 104 9.11 20.44 7.86
N ALA A 105 10.32 19.93 8.06
CA ALA A 105 10.98 19.06 7.08
C ALA A 105 10.25 17.71 6.89
N VAL A 106 9.60 17.19 7.95
CA VAL A 106 8.73 16.01 7.84
C VAL A 106 7.52 16.29 6.93
N LYS A 107 6.85 17.44 7.07
CA LYS A 107 5.69 17.79 6.23
C LYS A 107 6.08 17.99 4.77
N GLU A 108 7.23 18.63 4.52
CA GLU A 108 7.75 18.83 3.17
C GLU A 108 8.11 17.50 2.50
N ALA A 109 8.91 16.66 3.17
CA ALA A 109 9.27 15.34 2.65
C ALA A 109 8.06 14.41 2.46
N LEU A 110 6.98 14.61 3.23
CA LEU A 110 5.73 13.89 3.11
C LEU A 110 4.93 14.32 1.88
N ASN A 111 4.93 15.63 1.58
CA ASN A 111 4.33 16.18 0.36
C ASN A 111 5.08 15.68 -0.89
N ASP A 112 6.41 15.69 -0.85
CA ASP A 112 7.24 15.12 -1.92
C ASP A 112 6.99 13.62 -2.09
N TRP A 113 6.86 12.87 -1.00
CA TRP A 113 6.54 11.45 -1.10
C TRP A 113 5.15 11.19 -1.71
N GLN A 114 4.19 12.09 -1.49
CA GLN A 114 2.86 12.01 -2.10
C GLN A 114 2.89 12.34 -3.59
N SER A 115 3.65 13.34 -4.02
CA SER A 115 3.76 13.71 -5.44
C SER A 115 4.28 12.52 -6.26
N TYR A 116 5.29 11.80 -5.75
CA TYR A 116 5.78 10.55 -6.38
C TYR A 116 4.82 9.35 -6.28
N SER A 117 3.67 9.48 -5.63
CA SER A 117 2.64 8.43 -5.54
C SER A 117 1.48 8.63 -6.52
N GLU A 118 1.40 9.80 -7.15
CA GLU A 118 0.38 10.17 -8.14
C GLU A 118 0.86 10.01 -9.59
N ASP A 119 2.15 9.73 -9.82
CA ASP A 119 2.63 9.35 -11.14
C ASP A 119 2.16 7.92 -11.53
N PRO A 120 1.54 7.76 -12.70
CA PRO A 120 0.80 6.56 -13.13
C PRO A 120 1.65 5.29 -13.31
#